data_AF-A0A2G8SNT6-F1
#
_entry.id   AF-A0A2G8SNT6-F1
#
_cell.length_a   1.000
_cell.length_b   1.000
_cell.length_c   1.000
_cell.angle_alpha   90.00
_cell.angle_beta   90.00
_cell.angle_gamma   90.00
#
_symmetry.space_group_name_H-M   'P 1'
#
loop_
_entity.id
_entity.type
_entity.pdbx_description
1 polymer ?
#
loop_
_entity_poly.entity_id
_entity_poly.type
_entity_poly.pdbx_seq_one_letter_code
_entity_poly.pdbx_strand_id
1 'polypeptide(L)'
;MAHSKPLTLARLEDLTLGAFASVAPSQTLDHLVRFLSTWSGSDKFFMIIQYTVNLVVPFLQWRARLQHGAGLRKAPSSSAADSLAKLGSLISDARMFFRIWGLLPIFQWMIALERSPPPTRRLRTIERLQGWSMLGYYPLEHLYYLLSHSVIPDKLPLPSLTAFIPFVRTKPGTKHIPLDLGTLGVWSTRFWAAYVVLQIAHLREDSKLLAVRERTLSKSKTGATPAEKDDIRSRRGALWNEFIVNLAYLPLTVHWSTEKGIISNDVWVNLLGLIAGVASWKSGWQATALLPPAAPAAADPGVLPAGELAEKKLAPYLDDPLKDVITEPTLDEM
;
A
#
# COMPACT_ATOMS: atom_id res chain seq x y z
N MET A 1 60.75 9.71 -5.85
CA MET A 1 60.23 10.50 -4.72
C MET A 1 58.95 11.18 -5.18
N ALA A 2 57.79 10.73 -4.72
CA ALA A 2 56.51 11.31 -5.13
C ALA A 2 56.25 12.58 -4.30
N HIS A 3 56.29 13.74 -4.95
CA HIS A 3 55.96 15.02 -4.32
C HIS A 3 54.48 15.01 -3.90
N SER A 4 54.22 15.04 -2.59
CA SER A 4 52.90 15.31 -2.04
C SER A 4 52.49 16.74 -2.42
N LYS A 5 51.57 16.87 -3.38
CA LYS A 5 50.98 18.17 -3.77
C LYS A 5 50.45 18.90 -2.53
N PRO A 6 50.67 20.22 -2.39
CA PRO A 6 50.27 20.98 -1.20
C PRO A 6 48.75 20.91 -0.97
N LEU A 7 48.35 20.83 0.30
CA LEU A 7 46.95 20.89 0.74
C LEU A 7 46.46 22.34 0.64
N THR A 8 45.78 22.66 -0.45
CA THR A 8 45.07 23.94 -0.63
C THR A 8 43.68 23.85 -0.01
N LEU A 9 43.10 25.00 0.39
CA LEU A 9 41.73 25.06 0.93
C LEU A 9 40.72 24.42 -0.01
N ALA A 10 40.82 24.66 -1.32
CA ALA A 10 39.96 24.04 -2.33
C ALA A 10 40.09 22.51 -2.36
N ARG A 11 41.29 21.95 -2.11
CA ARG A 11 41.47 20.50 -2.07
C ARG A 11 40.93 19.90 -0.78
N LEU A 12 40.98 20.65 0.33
CA LEU A 12 40.37 20.26 1.59
C LEU A 12 38.83 20.31 1.48
N GLU A 13 38.29 21.29 0.75
CA GLU A 13 36.90 21.39 0.34
C GLU A 13 36.48 20.20 -0.54
N ASP A 14 37.22 19.88 -1.61
CA ASP A 14 36.93 18.73 -2.48
C ASP A 14 37.03 17.39 -1.74
N LEU A 15 37.97 17.25 -0.80
CA LEU A 15 38.12 16.03 0.00
C LEU A 15 37.05 15.88 1.09
N THR A 16 36.47 16.98 1.58
CA THR A 16 35.48 16.96 2.67
C THR A 16 34.05 17.10 2.15
N LEU A 17 33.77 18.09 1.31
CA LEU A 17 32.46 18.34 0.70
C LEU A 17 32.25 17.51 -0.58
N GLY A 18 33.33 17.25 -1.33
CA GLY A 18 33.29 16.43 -2.55
C GLY A 18 33.43 14.92 -2.30
N ALA A 19 33.37 14.44 -1.05
CA ALA A 19 33.55 13.03 -0.71
C ALA A 19 32.60 12.09 -1.48
N PHE A 20 31.40 12.56 -1.82
CA PHE A 20 30.43 11.82 -2.62
C PHE A 20 30.82 11.63 -4.09
N ALA A 21 31.79 12.39 -4.62
CA ALA A 21 32.34 12.15 -5.96
C ALA A 21 33.04 10.78 -6.08
N SER A 22 33.43 10.18 -4.95
CA SER A 22 34.01 8.83 -4.89
C SER A 22 32.96 7.72 -4.78
N VAL A 23 31.69 8.07 -4.57
CA VAL A 23 30.59 7.12 -4.46
C VAL A 23 30.06 6.81 -5.86
N ALA A 24 30.23 5.56 -6.30
CA ALA A 24 29.70 5.13 -7.59
C ALA A 24 28.16 5.24 -7.61
N PRO A 25 27.55 5.72 -8.72
CA PRO A 25 26.10 5.68 -8.89
C PRO A 25 25.57 4.27 -8.70
N SER A 26 24.46 4.13 -7.96
CA SER A 26 23.86 2.84 -7.62
C SER A 26 22.45 2.76 -8.19
N GLN A 27 22.24 1.84 -9.14
CA GLN A 27 20.91 1.58 -9.70
C GLN A 27 19.90 1.16 -8.63
N THR A 28 20.36 0.46 -7.59
CA THR A 28 19.51 0.08 -6.45
C THR A 28 19.10 1.30 -5.63
N LEU A 29 20.01 2.25 -5.42
CA LEU A 29 19.70 3.51 -4.74
C LEU A 29 18.70 4.33 -5.56
N ASP A 30 18.90 4.43 -6.87
CA ASP A 30 17.98 5.16 -7.77
C ASP A 30 16.57 4.55 -7.77
N HIS A 31 16.48 3.22 -7.75
CA HIS A 31 15.20 2.52 -7.66
C HIS A 31 14.56 2.70 -6.28
N LEU A 32 15.33 2.59 -5.19
CA LEU A 32 14.86 2.86 -3.84
C LEU A 32 14.29 4.28 -3.72
N VAL A 33 15.01 5.30 -4.19
CA VAL A 33 14.55 6.68 -4.18
C VAL A 33 13.23 6.80 -4.96
N ARG A 34 13.17 6.26 -6.18
CA ARG A 34 11.94 6.30 -6.99
C ARG A 34 10.75 5.67 -6.30
N PHE A 35 10.93 4.50 -5.67
CA PHE A 35 9.84 3.80 -5.01
C PHE A 35 9.46 4.44 -3.68
N LEU A 36 10.43 4.72 -2.80
CA LEU A 36 10.20 5.31 -1.48
C LEU A 36 9.66 6.74 -1.57
N SER A 37 9.99 7.50 -2.62
CA SER A 37 9.40 8.83 -2.85
C SER A 37 7.93 8.78 -3.26
N THR A 38 7.37 7.60 -3.57
CA THR A 38 5.92 7.45 -3.70
C THR A 38 5.27 7.30 -2.34
N TRP A 39 4.04 7.82 -2.21
CA TRP A 39 3.23 7.65 -1.01
C TRP A 39 3.05 6.16 -0.65
N SER A 40 2.74 5.31 -1.63
CA SER A 40 2.59 3.86 -1.43
C SER A 40 3.90 3.20 -0.99
N GLY A 41 5.02 3.50 -1.64
CA GLY A 41 6.30 2.89 -1.30
C GLY A 41 6.73 3.20 0.12
N SER A 42 6.65 4.46 0.55
CA SER A 42 6.90 4.83 1.94
C SER A 42 5.96 4.11 2.91
N ASP A 43 4.65 4.04 2.64
CA ASP A 43 3.71 3.30 3.49
C ASP A 43 4.07 1.81 3.62
N LYS A 44 4.39 1.11 2.52
CA LYS A 44 4.76 -0.32 2.58
C LYS A 44 6.07 -0.55 3.31
N PHE A 45 7.03 0.37 3.20
CA PHE A 45 8.26 0.31 4.00
C PHE A 45 7.95 0.37 5.49
N PHE A 46 7.17 1.38 5.89
CA PHE A 46 6.77 1.58 7.27
C PHE A 46 5.90 0.43 7.79
N MET A 47 5.04 -0.14 6.94
CA MET A 47 4.26 -1.34 7.25
C MET A 47 5.16 -2.51 7.65
N ILE A 48 6.21 -2.78 6.87
CA ILE A 48 7.17 -3.85 7.18
C ILE A 48 7.86 -3.59 8.51
N ILE A 49 8.32 -2.35 8.74
CA ILE A 49 8.97 -1.99 10.02
C ILE A 49 8.01 -2.22 11.18
N GLN A 50 6.80 -1.67 11.12
CA GLN A 50 5.77 -1.78 12.16
C GLN A 50 5.51 -3.23 12.55
N TYR A 51 5.15 -4.09 11.59
CA TYR A 51 4.83 -5.48 11.92
C TYR A 51 6.05 -6.28 12.35
N THR A 52 7.23 -5.97 11.82
CA THR A 52 8.49 -6.59 12.27
C THR A 52 8.77 -6.26 13.73
N VAL A 53 8.67 -4.98 14.11
CA VAL A 53 8.94 -4.59 15.51
C VAL A 53 7.90 -5.18 16.45
N ASN A 54 6.63 -5.22 16.07
CA ASN A 54 5.56 -5.82 16.87
C ASN A 54 5.73 -7.34 17.07
N LEU A 55 6.36 -8.05 16.12
CA LEU A 55 6.72 -9.46 16.30
C LEU A 55 7.95 -9.65 17.21
N VAL A 56 8.89 -8.70 17.19
CA VAL A 56 10.11 -8.76 18.00
C VAL A 56 9.84 -8.39 19.47
N VAL A 57 8.92 -7.47 19.74
CA VAL A 57 8.54 -7.03 21.10
C VAL A 57 8.21 -8.19 22.05
N PRO A 58 7.27 -9.11 21.76
CA PRO A 58 6.91 -10.20 22.66
C PRO A 58 8.09 -11.15 22.89
N PHE A 59 8.94 -11.39 21.88
CA PHE A 59 10.16 -12.17 22.03
C PHE A 59 11.16 -11.50 23.00
N LEU A 60 11.37 -10.19 22.88
CA LEU A 60 12.25 -9.45 23.78
C LEU A 60 11.72 -9.42 25.22
N GLN A 61 10.41 -9.27 25.41
CA GLN A 61 9.78 -9.33 26.74
C GLN A 61 9.85 -10.73 27.34
N TRP A 62 9.65 -11.78 26.53
CA TRP A 62 9.85 -13.16 26.97
C TRP A 62 11.30 -13.41 27.40
N ARG A 63 12.27 -13.00 26.59
CA ARG A 63 13.70 -13.11 26.93
C ARG A 63 14.05 -12.36 28.22
N ALA A 64 13.52 -11.15 28.42
CA ALA A 64 13.76 -10.38 29.64
C ALA A 64 13.19 -11.06 30.89
N ARG A 65 11.99 -11.66 30.78
CA ARG A 65 11.39 -12.47 31.86
C ARG A 65 12.24 -13.68 32.22
N LEU A 66 12.78 -14.39 31.22
CA LEU A 66 13.70 -15.51 31.45
C LEU A 66 14.99 -15.08 32.14
N GLN A 67 15.61 -13.99 31.69
CA GLN A 67 16.83 -13.46 32.30
C GLN A 67 16.61 -12.98 33.74
N HIS A 68 15.46 -12.39 34.02
CA HIS A 68 15.07 -12.01 35.38
C HIS A 68 14.88 -13.25 36.27
N GLY A 69 14.20 -14.29 35.77
CA GLY A 69 14.06 -15.57 36.48
C GLY A 69 15.41 -16.26 36.75
N ALA A 70 16.40 -16.04 35.90
CA ALA A 70 17.77 -16.54 36.08
C ALA A 70 18.68 -15.62 36.92
N GLY A 71 18.16 -14.51 37.47
CA GLY A 71 18.93 -13.54 38.26
C GLY A 71 19.92 -12.67 37.46
N LEU A 72 19.92 -12.77 36.13
CA LEU A 72 20.81 -12.02 35.24
C LEU A 72 20.31 -10.58 34.97
N ARG A 73 19.09 -10.26 35.40
CA ARG A 73 18.44 -8.97 35.15
C ARG A 73 17.66 -8.53 36.37
N LYS A 74 17.68 -7.22 36.66
CA LYS A 74 16.98 -6.60 37.82
C LYS A 74 15.47 -6.47 37.66
N ALA A 75 14.98 -6.37 36.42
CA ALA A 75 13.56 -6.20 36.11
C ALA A 75 13.11 -7.20 35.03
N PRO A 76 11.85 -7.68 35.07
CA PRO A 76 11.32 -8.62 34.09
C PRO A 76 10.98 -8.00 32.73
N SER A 77 11.17 -6.68 32.56
CA SER A 77 10.87 -5.94 31.33
C SER A 77 12.11 -5.60 30.50
N SER A 78 11.91 -5.47 29.18
CA SER A 78 12.94 -5.05 28.22
C SER A 78 12.72 -3.60 27.77
N SER A 79 13.63 -2.69 28.14
CA SER A 79 13.59 -1.29 27.67
C SER A 79 13.61 -1.17 26.14
N ALA A 80 14.37 -2.04 25.47
CA ALA A 80 14.39 -2.10 24.01
C ALA A 80 13.03 -2.54 23.44
N ALA A 81 12.31 -3.44 24.13
CA ALA A 81 10.97 -3.82 23.70
C ALA A 81 10.00 -2.65 23.87
N ASP A 82 10.09 -1.91 24.97
CA ASP A 82 9.26 -0.72 25.21
C ASP A 82 9.52 0.37 24.16
N SER A 83 10.80 0.60 23.78
CA SER A 83 11.16 1.52 22.70
C SER A 83 10.66 1.07 21.33
N LEU A 84 10.77 -0.23 21.01
CA LEU A 84 10.27 -0.77 19.75
C LEU A 84 8.75 -0.75 19.65
N ALA A 85 8.04 -0.99 20.76
CA ALA A 85 6.59 -0.87 20.83
C ALA A 85 6.14 0.58 20.54
N LYS A 86 6.82 1.58 21.12
CA LYS A 86 6.57 3.00 20.82
C LYS A 86 6.84 3.36 19.36
N LEU A 87 7.89 2.81 18.77
CA LEU A 87 8.17 3.02 17.35
C LEU A 87 7.06 2.41 16.49
N GLY A 88 6.61 1.19 16.83
CA GLY A 88 5.50 0.52 16.16
C GLY A 88 4.22 1.35 16.20
N SER A 89 3.83 1.87 17.37
CA SER A 89 2.62 2.68 17.53
C SER A 89 2.70 4.01 16.77
N LEU A 90 3.83 4.73 16.85
CA LEU A 90 4.04 5.98 16.10
C LEU A 90 3.95 5.77 14.58
N ILE A 91 4.55 4.70 14.08
CA ILE A 91 4.46 4.35 12.65
C ILE A 91 3.02 4.03 12.29
N SER A 92 2.34 3.22 13.10
CA SER A 92 0.97 2.79 12.87
C SER A 92 0.00 3.98 12.80
N ASP A 93 0.15 4.92 13.72
CA ASP A 93 -0.61 6.17 13.77
C ASP A 93 -0.37 7.04 12.53
N ALA A 94 0.90 7.29 12.21
CA ALA A 94 1.27 8.07 11.02
C ALA A 94 0.71 7.45 9.72
N ARG A 95 0.76 6.13 9.59
CA ARG A 95 0.21 5.44 8.42
C ARG A 95 -1.30 5.62 8.28
N MET A 96 -2.05 5.54 9.38
CA MET A 96 -3.49 5.80 9.37
C MET A 96 -3.78 7.25 8.99
N PHE A 97 -3.01 8.21 9.53
CA PHE A 97 -3.13 9.62 9.14
C PHE A 97 -2.91 9.84 7.64
N PHE A 98 -1.84 9.28 7.08
CA PHE A 98 -1.51 9.40 5.65
C PHE A 98 -2.51 8.69 4.74
N ARG A 99 -3.35 7.78 5.26
CA ARG A 99 -4.43 7.11 4.52
C ARG A 99 -5.55 8.07 4.08
N ILE A 100 -5.57 9.31 4.57
CA ILE A 100 -6.48 10.35 4.09
C ILE A 100 -6.39 10.58 2.57
N TRP A 101 -5.19 10.42 2.01
CA TRP A 101 -4.95 10.55 0.56
C TRP A 101 -5.51 9.38 -0.24
N GLY A 102 -5.84 8.27 0.41
CA GLY A 102 -6.31 7.05 -0.22
C GLY A 102 -7.65 7.18 -0.93
N LEU A 103 -8.47 8.18 -0.56
CA LEU A 103 -9.78 8.42 -1.17
C LEU A 103 -9.67 9.00 -2.60
N LEU A 104 -8.65 9.83 -2.88
CA LEU A 104 -8.51 10.49 -4.18
C LEU A 104 -8.27 9.49 -5.33
N PRO A 105 -7.37 8.50 -5.20
CA PRO A 105 -7.23 7.42 -6.17
C PRO A 105 -8.53 6.64 -6.42
N ILE A 106 -9.42 6.50 -5.43
CA ILE A 106 -10.70 5.77 -5.60
C ILE A 106 -11.61 6.51 -6.55
N PHE A 107 -11.74 7.83 -6.38
CA PHE A 107 -12.52 8.65 -7.29
C PHE A 107 -11.94 8.59 -8.70
N GLN A 108 -10.60 8.73 -8.83
CA GLN A 108 -9.93 8.61 -10.12
C GLN A 108 -10.21 7.25 -10.77
N TRP A 109 -10.12 6.17 -9.99
CA TRP A 109 -10.37 4.80 -10.44
C TRP A 109 -11.81 4.59 -10.92
N MET A 110 -12.79 5.00 -10.13
CA MET A 110 -14.20 4.84 -10.48
C MET A 110 -14.55 5.65 -11.73
N ILE A 111 -13.95 6.83 -11.93
CA ILE A 111 -14.10 7.60 -13.16
C ILE A 111 -13.47 6.85 -14.35
N ALA A 112 -12.27 6.30 -14.19
CA ALA A 112 -11.59 5.54 -15.23
C ALA A 112 -12.40 4.28 -15.60
N LEU A 113 -12.91 3.55 -14.62
CA LEU A 113 -13.73 2.35 -14.80
C LEU A 113 -14.96 2.59 -15.69
N GLU A 114 -15.58 3.77 -15.57
CA GLU A 114 -16.74 4.11 -16.40
C GLU A 114 -16.37 4.54 -17.83
N ARG A 115 -15.17 5.10 -18.01
CA ARG A 115 -14.68 5.56 -19.32
C ARG A 115 -14.01 4.44 -20.12
N SER A 116 -13.35 3.53 -19.43
CA SER A 116 -12.64 2.37 -19.99
C SER A 116 -13.09 1.10 -19.26
N PRO A 117 -14.25 0.53 -19.64
CA PRO A 117 -14.80 -0.64 -18.95
C PRO A 117 -13.97 -1.91 -19.23
N PRO A 118 -13.91 -2.84 -18.26
CA PRO A 118 -13.21 -4.11 -18.43
C PRO A 118 -13.88 -5.00 -19.49
N PRO A 119 -13.17 -6.03 -20.00
CA PRO A 119 -13.64 -6.87 -21.10
C PRO A 119 -14.91 -7.67 -20.79
N THR A 120 -15.23 -7.89 -19.51
CA THR A 120 -16.43 -8.63 -19.10
C THR A 120 -17.33 -7.80 -18.19
N ARG A 121 -18.65 -7.95 -18.38
CA ARG A 121 -19.66 -7.28 -17.52
C ARG A 121 -19.52 -7.68 -16.06
N ARG A 122 -19.15 -8.94 -15.80
CA ARG A 122 -18.93 -9.45 -14.43
C ARG A 122 -17.79 -8.71 -13.75
N LEU A 123 -16.64 -8.56 -14.42
CA LEU A 123 -15.50 -7.84 -13.88
C LEU A 123 -15.87 -6.38 -13.59
N ARG A 124 -16.59 -5.72 -14.51
CA ARG A 124 -17.11 -4.35 -14.29
C ARG A 124 -17.98 -4.23 -13.04
N THR A 125 -18.87 -5.20 -12.82
CA THR A 125 -19.73 -5.21 -11.62
C THR A 125 -18.90 -5.40 -10.35
N ILE A 126 -17.90 -6.29 -10.36
CA ILE A 126 -17.01 -6.51 -9.22
C ILE A 126 -16.23 -5.23 -8.89
N GLU A 127 -15.59 -4.61 -9.89
CA GLU A 127 -14.80 -3.39 -9.71
C GLU A 127 -15.66 -2.19 -9.23
N ARG A 128 -16.91 -2.07 -9.70
CA ARG A 128 -17.84 -1.07 -9.16
C ARG A 128 -18.15 -1.30 -7.69
N LEU A 129 -18.42 -2.55 -7.31
CA LEU A 129 -18.72 -2.90 -5.92
C LEU A 129 -17.52 -2.65 -5.01
N GLN A 130 -16.31 -2.92 -5.51
CA GLN A 130 -15.06 -2.59 -4.82
C GLN A 130 -14.90 -1.08 -4.63
N GLY A 131 -15.15 -0.28 -5.67
CA GLY A 131 -15.13 1.19 -5.58
C GLY A 131 -16.10 1.72 -4.55
N TRP A 132 -17.36 1.23 -4.57
CA TRP A 132 -18.37 1.60 -3.58
C TRP A 132 -18.02 1.15 -2.16
N SER A 133 -17.42 -0.02 -2.01
CA SER A 133 -16.91 -0.47 -0.71
C SER A 133 -15.85 0.50 -0.19
N MET A 134 -14.89 0.91 -1.03
CA MET A 134 -13.83 1.82 -0.65
C MET A 134 -14.30 3.26 -0.38
N LEU A 135 -15.33 3.72 -1.10
CA LEU A 135 -16.03 4.98 -0.79
C LEU A 135 -16.75 4.95 0.56
N GLY A 136 -17.13 3.76 1.06
CA GLY A 136 -17.65 3.60 2.42
C GLY A 136 -16.53 3.50 3.47
N TYR A 137 -15.46 2.78 3.15
CA TYR A 137 -14.32 2.54 4.04
C TYR A 137 -13.59 3.83 4.44
N TYR A 138 -13.05 4.59 3.48
CA TYR A 138 -12.17 5.72 3.79
C TYR A 138 -12.85 6.79 4.65
N PRO A 139 -14.07 7.29 4.34
CA PRO A 139 -14.69 8.31 5.17
C PRO A 139 -14.96 7.85 6.61
N LEU A 140 -15.38 6.59 6.81
CA LEU A 140 -15.61 6.05 8.14
C LEU A 140 -14.31 5.93 8.93
N GLU A 141 -13.23 5.50 8.27
CA GLU A 141 -11.91 5.44 8.89
C GLU A 141 -11.35 6.83 9.21
N HIS A 142 -11.53 7.81 8.33
CA HIS A 142 -11.09 9.19 8.60
C HIS A 142 -11.84 9.77 9.79
N LEU A 143 -13.15 9.53 9.89
CA LEU A 143 -13.94 9.91 11.05
C LEU A 143 -13.47 9.18 12.31
N TYR A 144 -13.17 7.88 12.21
CA TYR A 144 -12.60 7.10 13.31
C TYR A 144 -11.29 7.72 13.82
N TYR A 145 -10.35 8.00 12.92
CA TYR A 145 -9.04 8.58 13.26
C TYR A 145 -9.17 9.97 13.89
N LEU A 146 -10.03 10.83 13.34
CA LEU A 146 -10.26 12.17 13.88
C LEU A 146 -10.95 12.12 15.25
N LEU A 147 -11.85 11.16 15.45
CA LEU A 147 -12.55 10.97 16.73
C LEU A 147 -11.61 10.40 17.80
N SER A 148 -10.76 9.41 17.46
CA SER A 148 -9.79 8.83 18.41
C SER A 148 -8.80 9.88 18.92
N HIS A 149 -8.40 10.82 18.05
CA HIS A 149 -7.54 11.95 18.40
C HIS A 149 -8.27 13.14 19.03
N SER A 150 -9.58 13.02 19.31
CA SER A 150 -10.40 14.10 19.88
C SER A 150 -10.38 15.40 19.05
N VAL A 151 -10.14 15.29 17.73
CA VAL A 151 -10.15 16.44 16.80
C VAL A 151 -11.59 16.84 16.48
N ILE A 152 -12.51 15.87 16.43
CA ILE A 152 -13.95 16.09 16.25
C ILE A 152 -14.73 15.64 17.50
N PRO A 153 -15.88 16.28 17.80
CA PRO A 153 -16.73 15.85 18.90
C PRO A 153 -17.45 14.54 18.57
N ASP A 154 -17.82 13.81 19.63
CA ASP A 154 -18.65 12.59 19.61
C ASP A 154 -20.07 12.83 19.07
N LYS A 155 -20.48 14.10 18.93
CA LYS A 155 -21.79 14.51 18.44
C LYS A 155 -21.62 15.56 17.36
N LEU A 156 -21.74 15.15 16.10
CA LEU A 156 -21.72 16.10 15.00
C LEU A 156 -23.09 16.75 14.84
N PRO A 157 -23.18 18.09 14.85
CA PRO A 157 -24.41 18.77 14.45
C PRO A 157 -24.60 18.57 12.95
N LEU A 158 -25.77 18.10 12.53
CA LEU A 158 -26.09 18.00 11.11
C LEU A 158 -26.03 19.40 10.48
N PRO A 159 -25.26 19.61 9.40
CA PRO A 159 -25.27 20.89 8.70
C PRO A 159 -26.70 21.15 8.21
N SER A 160 -27.29 22.25 8.66
CA SER A 160 -28.54 22.76 8.08
C SER A 160 -28.32 23.00 6.59
N LEU A 161 -29.32 22.82 5.73
CA LEU A 161 -29.23 23.16 4.28
C LEU A 161 -28.74 24.61 4.05
N THR A 162 -28.90 25.48 5.04
CA THR A 162 -28.37 26.86 5.06
C THR A 162 -26.83 26.95 5.14
N ALA A 163 -26.12 25.88 5.54
CA ALA A 163 -24.65 25.82 5.58
C ALA A 163 -23.99 25.75 4.20
N PHE A 164 -24.75 25.40 3.16
CA PHE A 164 -24.26 25.35 1.79
C PHE A 164 -24.60 26.61 0.97
N ILE A 165 -25.25 27.60 1.59
CA ILE A 165 -25.57 28.88 0.94
C ILE A 165 -24.52 29.91 1.39
N PRO A 166 -23.62 30.35 0.49
CA PRO A 166 -22.70 31.43 0.83
C PRO A 166 -23.53 32.67 1.22
N PHE A 167 -23.11 33.37 2.28
CA PHE A 167 -23.74 34.59 2.85
C PHE A 167 -24.99 34.41 3.74
N VAL A 168 -25.35 33.19 4.15
CA VAL A 168 -26.42 32.96 5.15
C VAL A 168 -25.82 32.54 6.49
N ARG A 169 -26.21 33.22 7.59
CA ARG A 169 -25.79 32.84 8.94
C ARG A 169 -26.36 31.46 9.28
N THR A 170 -25.47 30.47 9.39
CA THR A 170 -25.81 29.09 9.71
C THR A 170 -26.43 29.00 11.11
N LYS A 171 -27.67 28.50 11.19
CA LYS A 171 -28.23 28.03 12.46
C LYS A 171 -27.80 26.57 12.63
N PRO A 172 -27.13 26.20 13.74
CA PRO A 172 -26.79 24.80 13.99
C PRO A 172 -28.09 23.97 14.08
N GLY A 173 -28.14 22.85 13.37
CA GLY A 173 -29.28 21.94 13.42
C GLY A 173 -29.45 21.37 14.82
N THR A 174 -30.68 21.20 15.27
CA THR A 174 -30.99 20.57 16.58
C THR A 174 -30.78 19.06 16.59
N LYS A 175 -30.63 18.43 15.42
CA LYS A 175 -30.38 17.00 15.28
C LYS A 175 -28.87 16.73 15.25
N HIS A 176 -28.43 15.85 16.15
CA HIS A 176 -27.04 15.42 16.27
C HIS A 176 -26.93 13.97 15.80
N ILE A 177 -25.85 13.64 15.11
CA ILE A 177 -25.49 12.25 14.82
C ILE A 177 -24.46 11.83 15.88
N PRO A 178 -24.76 10.82 16.71
CA PRO A 178 -23.75 10.26 17.60
C PRO A 178 -22.70 9.54 16.75
N LEU A 179 -21.45 9.90 16.98
CA LEU A 179 -20.29 9.20 16.46
C LEU A 179 -19.74 8.30 17.56
N ASP A 180 -19.80 7.00 17.33
CA ASP A 180 -19.25 5.99 18.23
C ASP A 180 -18.00 5.38 17.59
N LEU A 181 -16.90 5.35 18.35
CA LEU A 181 -15.59 4.92 17.85
C LEU A 181 -15.61 3.44 17.44
N GLY A 182 -16.21 2.57 18.25
CA GLY A 182 -16.35 1.15 17.94
C GLY A 182 -17.17 0.91 16.68
N THR A 183 -18.29 1.63 16.54
CA THR A 183 -19.16 1.53 15.36
C THR A 183 -18.44 1.97 14.08
N LEU A 184 -17.71 3.10 14.11
CA LEU A 184 -16.94 3.58 12.96
C LEU A 184 -15.83 2.59 12.56
N GLY A 185 -15.10 2.05 13.54
CA GLY A 185 -14.06 1.05 13.33
C GLY A 185 -14.60 -0.26 12.74
N VAL A 186 -15.70 -0.78 13.28
CA VAL A 186 -16.33 -2.03 12.80
C VAL A 186 -16.92 -1.86 11.40
N TRP A 187 -17.58 -0.75 11.09
CA TRP A 187 -18.18 -0.56 9.77
C TRP A 187 -17.15 -0.25 8.68
N SER A 188 -16.12 0.54 8.98
CA SER A 188 -15.02 0.75 8.04
C SER A 188 -14.35 -0.58 7.67
N THR A 189 -14.01 -1.40 8.67
CA THR A 189 -13.39 -2.71 8.45
C THR A 189 -14.31 -3.72 7.75
N ARG A 190 -15.64 -3.64 7.93
CA ARG A 190 -16.61 -4.42 7.13
C ARG A 190 -16.60 -4.04 5.65
N PHE A 191 -16.53 -2.75 5.34
CA PHE A 191 -16.35 -2.31 3.96
C PHE A 191 -15.03 -2.83 3.40
N TRP A 192 -13.94 -2.74 4.17
CA TRP A 192 -12.67 -3.30 3.77
C TRP A 192 -12.73 -4.82 3.54
N ALA A 193 -13.36 -5.59 4.44
CA ALA A 193 -13.59 -7.03 4.27
C ALA A 193 -14.37 -7.33 2.98
N ALA A 194 -15.42 -6.55 2.69
CA ALA A 194 -16.18 -6.68 1.45
C ALA A 194 -15.30 -6.47 0.22
N TYR A 195 -14.41 -5.48 0.23
CA TYR A 195 -13.43 -5.30 -0.84
C TYR A 195 -12.51 -6.51 -0.99
N VAL A 196 -11.94 -7.04 0.09
CA VAL A 196 -10.99 -8.18 0.01
C VAL A 196 -11.68 -9.41 -0.59
N VAL A 197 -12.92 -9.70 -0.21
CA VAL A 197 -13.71 -10.79 -0.80
C VAL A 197 -13.95 -10.54 -2.30
N LEU A 198 -14.30 -9.30 -2.67
CA LEU A 198 -14.48 -8.92 -4.07
C LEU A 198 -13.17 -8.99 -4.85
N GLN A 199 -12.02 -8.66 -4.24
CA GLN A 199 -10.70 -8.73 -4.87
C GLN A 199 -10.30 -10.18 -5.13
N ILE A 200 -10.59 -11.11 -4.22
CA ILE A 200 -10.40 -12.54 -4.48
C ILE A 200 -11.29 -13.01 -5.66
N ALA A 201 -12.51 -12.50 -5.76
CA ALA A 201 -13.39 -12.78 -6.90
C ALA A 201 -12.88 -12.15 -8.21
N HIS A 202 -12.34 -10.93 -8.16
CA HIS A 202 -11.69 -10.24 -9.26
C HIS A 202 -10.50 -11.04 -9.80
N LEU A 203 -9.56 -11.41 -8.91
CA LEU A 203 -8.37 -12.20 -9.24
C LEU A 203 -8.72 -13.56 -9.88
N ARG A 204 -9.84 -14.16 -9.48
CA ARG A 204 -10.35 -15.39 -10.10
C ARG A 204 -10.80 -15.16 -11.54
N GLU A 205 -11.47 -14.05 -11.83
CA GLU A 205 -11.87 -13.71 -13.19
C GLU A 205 -10.65 -13.34 -14.06
N ASP A 206 -9.71 -12.58 -13.52
CA ASP A 206 -8.44 -12.27 -14.20
C ASP A 206 -7.62 -13.52 -14.51
N SER A 207 -7.54 -14.46 -13.56
CA SER A 207 -6.88 -15.74 -13.77
C SER A 207 -7.52 -16.56 -14.90
N LYS A 208 -8.85 -16.51 -15.04
CA LYS A 208 -9.56 -17.16 -16.16
C LYS A 208 -9.23 -16.48 -17.48
N LEU A 209 -9.24 -15.14 -17.52
CA LEU A 209 -8.91 -14.37 -18.72
C LEU A 209 -7.48 -14.65 -19.17
N LEU A 210 -6.53 -14.71 -18.23
CA LEU A 210 -5.15 -15.03 -18.53
C LEU A 210 -4.99 -16.47 -19.06
N ALA A 211 -5.69 -17.44 -18.47
CA ALA A 211 -5.69 -18.83 -18.94
C ALA A 211 -6.29 -18.99 -20.35
N VAL A 212 -7.33 -18.22 -20.67
CA VAL A 212 -7.89 -18.17 -22.03
C VAL A 212 -6.87 -17.59 -23.02
N ARG A 213 -6.21 -16.48 -22.66
CA ARG A 213 -5.17 -15.87 -23.49
C ARG A 213 -3.99 -16.82 -23.76
N GLU A 214 -3.52 -17.53 -22.73
CA GLU A 214 -2.47 -18.55 -22.85
C GLU A 214 -2.88 -19.66 -23.82
N ARG A 215 -4.12 -20.17 -23.72
CA ARG A 215 -4.66 -21.19 -24.64
C ARG A 215 -4.81 -20.70 -26.08
N THR A 216 -5.17 -19.43 -26.27
CA THR A 216 -5.28 -18.84 -27.61
C THR A 216 -3.91 -18.71 -28.26
N LEU A 217 -2.91 -18.27 -27.50
CA LEU A 217 -1.53 -18.13 -27.99
C LEU A 217 -0.88 -19.49 -28.28
N SER A 218 -1.17 -20.53 -27.47
CA SER A 218 -0.64 -21.88 -27.73
C SER A 218 -1.24 -22.54 -28.97
N LYS A 219 -2.47 -22.15 -29.37
CA LYS A 219 -3.14 -22.63 -30.58
C LYS A 219 -2.85 -21.78 -31.82
N SER A 220 -2.14 -20.66 -31.68
CA SER A 220 -1.75 -19.82 -32.81
C SER A 220 -0.80 -20.58 -33.74
N LYS A 221 -0.95 -20.44 -35.06
CA LYS A 221 -0.08 -21.08 -36.06
C LYS A 221 1.39 -20.68 -35.92
N THR A 222 1.66 -19.48 -35.42
CA THR A 222 3.01 -18.96 -35.16
C THR A 222 3.55 -19.32 -33.77
N GLY A 223 2.71 -19.93 -32.91
CA GLY A 223 2.98 -20.10 -31.49
C GLY A 223 3.08 -18.77 -30.74
N ALA A 224 3.36 -18.86 -29.44
CA ALA A 224 3.65 -17.71 -28.58
C ALA A 224 5.13 -17.31 -28.71
N THR A 225 5.37 -16.02 -28.96
CA THR A 225 6.72 -15.43 -28.96
C THR A 225 7.36 -15.51 -27.56
N PRO A 226 8.70 -15.44 -27.44
CA PRO A 226 9.36 -15.38 -26.13
C PRO A 226 8.82 -14.23 -25.26
N ALA A 227 8.63 -13.05 -25.85
CA ALA A 227 8.08 -11.89 -25.16
C ALA A 227 6.65 -12.12 -24.63
N GLU A 228 5.78 -12.79 -25.39
CA GLU A 228 4.43 -13.13 -24.92
C GLU A 228 4.44 -14.18 -23.80
N LYS A 229 5.36 -15.15 -23.86
CA LYS A 229 5.53 -16.13 -22.78
C LYS A 229 6.01 -15.46 -21.49
N ASP A 230 6.91 -14.49 -21.61
CA ASP A 230 7.40 -13.72 -20.47
C ASP A 230 6.32 -12.78 -19.91
N ASP A 231 5.50 -12.15 -20.75
CA ASP A 231 4.31 -11.37 -20.33
C ASP A 231 3.32 -12.25 -19.54
N ILE A 232 2.99 -13.45 -20.04
CA ILE A 232 2.10 -14.38 -19.32
C ILE A 232 2.70 -14.79 -17.97
N ARG A 233 4.00 -15.13 -17.94
CA ARG A 233 4.69 -15.51 -16.70
C ARG A 233 4.68 -14.37 -15.68
N SER A 234 4.98 -13.15 -16.13
CA SER A 234 4.98 -11.94 -15.30
C SER A 234 3.59 -11.68 -14.72
N ARG A 235 2.55 -11.67 -15.56
CA ARG A 235 1.15 -11.49 -15.14
C ARG A 235 0.69 -12.56 -14.15
N ARG A 236 1.05 -13.82 -14.38
CA ARG A 236 0.74 -14.92 -13.46
C ARG A 236 1.42 -14.75 -12.12
N GLY A 237 2.68 -14.29 -12.13
CA GLY A 237 3.43 -13.94 -10.91
C GLY A 237 2.77 -12.79 -10.14
N ALA A 238 2.32 -11.75 -10.85
CA ALA A 238 1.62 -10.61 -10.25
C ALA A 238 0.28 -11.03 -9.63
N LEU A 239 -0.55 -11.79 -10.35
CA LEU A 239 -1.81 -12.32 -9.83
C LEU A 239 -1.62 -13.21 -8.60
N TRP A 240 -0.58 -14.04 -8.60
CA TRP A 240 -0.25 -14.87 -7.45
C TRP A 240 0.20 -14.05 -6.24
N ASN A 241 1.01 -13.01 -6.47
CA ASN A 241 1.45 -12.11 -5.42
C ASN A 241 0.27 -11.35 -4.80
N GLU A 242 -0.63 -10.82 -5.64
CA GLU A 242 -1.85 -10.12 -5.22
C GLU A 242 -2.82 -11.06 -4.47
N PHE A 243 -2.90 -12.33 -4.89
CA PHE A 243 -3.65 -13.35 -4.17
C PHE A 243 -3.08 -13.60 -2.77
N ILE A 244 -1.74 -13.65 -2.61
CA ILE A 244 -1.09 -13.79 -1.29
C ILE A 244 -1.41 -12.59 -0.39
N VAL A 245 -1.33 -11.36 -0.91
CA VAL A 245 -1.69 -10.14 -0.16
C VAL A 245 -3.10 -10.24 0.38
N ASN A 246 -4.07 -10.56 -0.48
CA ASN A 246 -5.48 -10.63 -0.09
C ASN A 246 -5.79 -11.83 0.81
N LEU A 247 -5.06 -12.94 0.67
CA LEU A 247 -5.16 -14.09 1.58
C LEU A 247 -4.64 -13.76 2.98
N ALA A 248 -3.60 -12.92 3.09
CA ALA A 248 -3.11 -12.44 4.37
C ALA A 248 -4.09 -11.42 5.00
N TYR A 249 -4.67 -10.52 4.22
CA TYR A 249 -5.65 -9.55 4.71
C TYR A 249 -6.99 -10.17 5.08
N LEU A 250 -7.45 -11.22 4.41
CA LEU A 250 -8.78 -11.80 4.65
C LEU A 250 -9.05 -12.12 6.14
N PRO A 251 -8.23 -12.91 6.86
CA PRO A 251 -8.45 -13.17 8.29
C PRO A 251 -8.39 -11.89 9.15
N LEU A 252 -7.60 -10.90 8.76
CA LEU A 252 -7.43 -9.65 9.48
C LEU A 252 -8.65 -8.73 9.33
N THR A 253 -9.16 -8.59 8.11
CA THR A 253 -10.40 -7.86 7.86
C THR A 253 -11.59 -8.48 8.60
N VAL A 254 -11.67 -9.81 8.66
CA VAL A 254 -12.71 -10.49 9.45
C VAL A 254 -12.52 -10.24 10.95
N HIS A 255 -11.28 -10.30 11.46
CA HIS A 255 -10.98 -10.00 12.86
C HIS A 255 -11.50 -8.61 13.26
N TRP A 256 -11.13 -7.55 12.56
CA TRP A 256 -11.58 -6.20 12.92
C TRP A 256 -13.02 -5.87 12.55
N SER A 257 -13.67 -6.67 11.68
CA SER A 257 -15.10 -6.52 11.37
C SER A 257 -16.06 -6.94 12.50
N THR A 258 -15.50 -7.44 13.61
CA THR A 258 -16.23 -7.91 14.79
C THR A 258 -15.74 -7.18 16.04
N GLU A 259 -16.66 -6.84 16.94
CA GLU A 259 -16.33 -6.08 18.17
C GLU A 259 -15.33 -6.79 19.09
N LYS A 260 -15.29 -8.13 19.08
CA LYS A 260 -14.41 -8.92 19.96
C LYS A 260 -13.16 -9.44 19.26
N GLY A 261 -13.11 -9.38 17.93
CA GLY A 261 -12.10 -10.08 17.15
C GLY A 261 -12.26 -11.60 17.12
N ILE A 262 -11.74 -12.24 16.06
CA ILE A 262 -11.66 -13.71 15.95
C ILE A 262 -10.27 -14.29 16.28
N ILE A 263 -9.21 -13.48 16.23
CA ILE A 263 -7.82 -13.87 16.51
C ILE A 263 -7.50 -13.44 17.95
N SER A 264 -7.18 -14.39 18.81
CA SER A 264 -6.87 -14.09 20.22
C SER A 264 -5.39 -13.79 20.48
N ASN A 265 -4.51 -14.10 19.52
CA ASN A 265 -3.07 -13.89 19.67
C ASN A 265 -2.56 -12.92 18.62
N ASP A 266 -2.15 -11.73 19.06
CA ASP A 266 -1.68 -10.63 18.22
C ASP A 266 -0.45 -11.00 17.37
N VAL A 267 0.29 -12.04 17.74
CA VAL A 267 1.39 -12.56 16.90
C VAL A 267 0.88 -12.94 15.51
N TRP A 268 -0.32 -13.52 15.41
CA TRP A 268 -0.90 -13.87 14.11
C TRP A 268 -1.33 -12.63 13.33
N VAL A 269 -1.88 -11.62 14.01
CA VAL A 269 -2.22 -10.34 13.39
C VAL A 269 -0.98 -9.71 12.76
N ASN A 270 0.10 -9.60 13.55
CA ASN A 270 1.34 -9.00 13.09
C ASN A 270 2.05 -9.84 12.02
N LEU A 271 1.97 -11.17 12.08
CA LEU A 271 2.56 -12.05 11.06
C LEU A 271 1.85 -11.89 9.72
N LEU A 272 0.52 -11.90 9.72
CA LEU A 272 -0.27 -11.74 8.51
C LEU A 272 -0.09 -10.33 7.92
N GLY A 273 -0.07 -9.29 8.75
CA GLY A 273 0.23 -7.92 8.32
C GLY A 273 1.65 -7.80 7.72
N LEU A 274 2.64 -8.50 8.28
CA LEU A 274 3.99 -8.56 7.72
C LEU A 274 4.02 -9.26 6.35
N ILE A 275 3.31 -10.38 6.20
CA ILE A 275 3.20 -11.10 4.92
C ILE A 275 2.59 -10.19 3.85
N ALA A 276 1.49 -9.50 4.17
CA ALA A 276 0.88 -8.52 3.28
C ALA A 276 1.87 -7.39 2.94
N GLY A 277 2.58 -6.86 3.94
CA GLY A 277 3.61 -5.82 3.76
C GLY A 277 4.72 -6.21 2.81
N VAL A 278 5.32 -7.39 3.00
CA VAL A 278 6.40 -7.88 2.14
C VAL A 278 5.89 -8.16 0.72
N ALA A 279 4.70 -8.75 0.58
CA ALA A 279 4.13 -9.05 -0.72
C ALA A 279 3.76 -7.75 -1.49
N SER A 280 3.12 -6.78 -0.84
CA SER A 280 2.81 -5.48 -1.45
C SER A 280 4.08 -4.67 -1.77
N TRP A 281 5.10 -4.70 -0.90
CA TRP A 281 6.40 -4.09 -1.19
C TRP A 281 7.02 -4.65 -2.47
N LYS A 282 6.97 -5.98 -2.64
CA LYS A 282 7.47 -6.63 -3.85
C LYS A 282 6.70 -6.19 -5.11
N SER A 283 5.37 -6.08 -5.03
CA SER A 283 4.56 -5.55 -6.14
C SER A 283 4.98 -4.11 -6.50
N GLY A 284 5.08 -3.22 -5.52
CA GLY A 284 5.46 -1.82 -5.74
C GLY A 284 6.89 -1.66 -6.24
N TRP A 285 7.82 -2.49 -5.75
CA TRP A 285 9.20 -2.54 -6.25
C TRP A 285 9.24 -2.91 -7.73
N GLN A 286 8.49 -3.94 -8.14
CA GLN A 286 8.43 -4.36 -9.54
C GLN A 286 7.76 -3.32 -10.43
N ALA A 287 6.66 -2.71 -9.97
CA ALA A 287 5.92 -1.69 -10.72
C ALA A 287 6.75 -0.41 -10.96
N THR A 288 7.69 -0.12 -10.07
CA THR A 288 8.56 1.05 -10.19
C THR A 288 9.87 0.75 -10.89
N ALA A 289 10.17 -0.48 -11.32
CA ALA A 289 11.41 -0.79 -12.02
C ALA A 289 11.46 -0.11 -13.40
N LEU A 290 12.64 0.38 -13.82
CA LEU A 290 12.80 0.85 -15.20
C LEU A 290 12.75 -0.35 -16.15
N LEU A 291 12.07 -0.19 -17.29
CA LEU A 291 12.24 -1.12 -18.40
C LEU A 291 13.73 -1.08 -18.84
N PRO A 292 14.34 -2.23 -19.18
CA PRO A 292 15.68 -2.23 -19.78
C PRO A 292 15.68 -1.30 -20.99
N PRO A 293 16.76 -0.54 -21.25
CA PRO A 293 16.86 0.24 -22.47
C PRO A 293 16.61 -0.70 -23.64
N ALA A 294 15.63 -0.36 -24.48
CA ALA A 294 15.40 -1.08 -25.72
C ALA A 294 16.74 -1.17 -26.44
N ALA A 295 17.12 -2.37 -26.89
CA ALA A 295 18.32 -2.57 -27.70
C ALA A 295 18.32 -1.50 -28.79
N PRO A 296 19.46 -0.82 -29.05
CA PRO A 296 19.50 0.28 -29.99
C PRO A 296 18.91 -0.21 -31.31
N ALA A 297 17.74 0.34 -31.67
CA ALA A 297 17.14 0.11 -32.95
C ALA A 297 18.22 0.45 -33.98
N ALA A 298 18.59 -0.53 -34.81
CA ALA A 298 19.50 -0.32 -35.91
C ALA A 298 19.03 0.93 -36.66
N ALA A 299 19.90 1.93 -36.70
CA ALA A 299 19.61 3.24 -37.26
C ALA A 299 19.19 3.09 -38.72
N ASP A 300 17.92 3.33 -39.01
CA ASP A 300 17.42 3.54 -40.36
C ASP A 300 17.42 5.06 -40.61
N PRO A 301 18.32 5.60 -41.44
CA PRO A 301 18.51 7.04 -41.57
C PRO A 301 17.46 7.62 -42.51
N GLY A 302 16.30 7.99 -41.98
CA GLY A 302 15.29 8.61 -42.86
C GLY A 302 13.92 8.91 -42.30
N VAL A 303 13.73 9.28 -41.03
CA VAL A 303 12.45 9.87 -40.58
C VAL A 303 12.69 10.91 -39.48
N LEU A 304 12.35 12.18 -39.77
CA LEU A 304 12.29 13.29 -38.82
C LEU A 304 11.02 13.20 -37.94
N PRO A 305 10.97 13.86 -36.76
CA PRO A 305 10.17 13.42 -35.63
C PRO A 305 8.69 13.71 -35.85
N ALA A 306 7.89 12.66 -35.94
CA ALA A 306 6.44 12.74 -35.89
C ALA A 306 5.97 12.14 -34.55
N GLY A 307 5.13 12.89 -33.86
CA GLY A 307 4.49 12.47 -32.63
C GLY A 307 3.64 11.21 -32.79
N GLU A 308 3.21 10.70 -31.64
CA GLU A 308 2.08 9.78 -31.54
C GLU A 308 2.29 8.43 -32.25
N LEU A 309 3.24 7.64 -31.74
CA LEU A 309 3.33 6.21 -32.08
C LEU A 309 2.48 5.37 -31.12
N ALA A 310 1.21 5.28 -31.50
CA ALA A 310 0.39 4.07 -31.46
C ALA A 310 0.59 3.13 -30.26
N GLU A 311 -0.15 3.40 -29.18
CA GLU A 311 -0.57 2.38 -28.23
C GLU A 311 -1.24 1.21 -28.98
N LYS A 312 -0.50 0.11 -29.08
CA LYS A 312 -0.99 -1.14 -29.64
C LYS A 312 -2.03 -1.71 -28.68
N LYS A 313 -3.31 -1.49 -29.02
CA LYS A 313 -4.52 -2.06 -28.41
C LYS A 313 -4.33 -3.52 -27.94
N LEU A 314 -4.08 -3.69 -26.65
CA LEU A 314 -4.92 -4.48 -25.77
C LEU A 314 -5.32 -3.54 -24.64
N ALA A 315 -6.61 -3.50 -24.28
CA ALA A 315 -7.17 -2.62 -23.26
C ALA A 315 -6.20 -2.49 -22.07
N PRO A 316 -5.90 -1.26 -21.60
CA PRO A 316 -5.01 -1.07 -20.48
C PRO A 316 -5.57 -1.89 -19.33
N TYR A 317 -4.77 -2.86 -18.88
CA TYR A 317 -4.91 -3.39 -17.54
C TYR A 317 -4.61 -2.20 -16.64
N LEU A 318 -5.68 -1.51 -16.23
CA LEU A 318 -5.60 -0.51 -15.18
C LEU A 318 -5.08 -1.27 -13.97
N ASP A 319 -3.82 -1.04 -13.62
CA ASP A 319 -3.29 -1.42 -12.32
C ASP A 319 -4.33 -0.99 -11.29
N ASP A 320 -4.88 -1.95 -10.53
CA ASP A 320 -5.86 -1.67 -9.49
C ASP A 320 -5.25 -0.61 -8.56
N PRO A 321 -5.76 0.63 -8.58
CA PRO A 321 -5.17 1.72 -7.81
C PRO A 321 -5.36 1.51 -6.30
N LEU A 322 -6.09 0.46 -5.88
CA LEU A 322 -6.27 0.06 -4.50
C LEU A 322 -5.29 -0.99 -3.99
N LYS A 323 -4.55 -1.69 -4.87
CA LYS A 323 -3.53 -2.69 -4.45
C LYS A 323 -2.50 -2.10 -3.47
N ASP A 324 -2.34 -0.78 -3.55
CA ASP A 324 -1.34 0.00 -2.85
C ASP A 324 -1.88 0.80 -1.65
N VAL A 325 -3.21 0.94 -1.48
CA VAL A 325 -3.80 1.94 -0.57
C VAL A 325 -4.42 1.31 0.67
N ILE A 326 -4.87 0.07 0.54
CA ILE A 326 -5.55 -0.66 1.61
C ILE A 326 -4.52 -1.08 2.66
N THR A 327 -4.64 -0.50 3.85
CA THR A 327 -3.79 -0.81 5.00
C THR A 327 -4.63 -0.87 6.26
N GLU A 328 -4.17 -1.65 7.22
CA GLU A 328 -4.97 -2.13 8.36
C GLU A 328 -5.26 -1.01 9.38
N PRO A 329 -6.38 -1.06 10.13
CA PRO A 329 -6.57 -0.28 11.34
C PRO A 329 -5.81 -0.89 12.53
N THR A 330 -5.43 -0.04 13.48
CA THR A 330 -4.45 -0.31 14.54
C THR A 330 -5.10 -0.95 15.77
N LEU A 331 -4.43 -1.95 16.38
CA LEU A 331 -4.90 -2.75 17.52
C LEU A 331 -5.02 -1.99 18.87
N ASP A 332 -4.40 -0.82 19.03
CA ASP A 332 -4.27 -0.21 20.35
C ASP A 332 -5.54 0.51 20.86
N GLU A 333 -6.61 0.64 20.07
CA GLU A 333 -7.85 1.32 20.49
C GLU A 333 -9.16 0.73 19.91
N MET A 334 -9.18 -0.56 19.55
CA MET A 334 -10.42 -1.33 19.33
C MET A 334 -10.66 -2.32 20.48
#